data_AF-A0A6I7M0T6-F1
#
_entry.id   AF-A0A6I7M0T6-F1
#
_cell.length_a   1.000
_cell.length_b   1.000
_cell.length_c   1.000
_cell.angle_alpha   90.00
_cell.angle_beta   90.00
_cell.angle_gamma   90.00
#
_symmetry.space_group_name_H-M   'P 1'
#
loop_
_entity.id
_entity.type
_entity.pdbx_description
1 polymer ?
#
loop_
_entity_poly.entity_id
_entity_poly.type
_entity_poly.pdbx_seq_one_letter_code
_entity_poly.pdbx_strand_id
1 'polypeptide(L)'
;MVCQDCNKQQATVHLTRIVNNEKVVVSLCKDCAAKRGFHSPLDNVPFPLAEILSSLIQQQYNPRSQGEELPDLKCPGCGMTFTEFTRQGRFGCGECYKTFRVQLEPIMRRIHGSSMHKGKLPVGEAAETLPIKEEERLESELKKAIDGEDFERAADLRDKLKAFKESLLAPKGGN
;
A
#
# COMPACT_ATOMS: atom_id res chain seq x y z
N MET A 1 -0.62 -31.03 -3.27
CA MET A 1 -0.47 -31.63 -4.62
C MET A 1 1.01 -31.74 -4.95
N VAL A 2 1.42 -32.75 -5.71
CA VAL A 2 2.83 -33.02 -6.05
C VAL A 2 3.22 -32.24 -7.32
N CYS A 3 4.50 -31.89 -7.45
CA CYS A 3 5.06 -31.23 -8.63
C CYS A 3 4.86 -32.11 -9.87
N GLN A 4 4.23 -31.57 -10.92
CA GLN A 4 3.92 -32.29 -12.16
C GLN A 4 5.17 -32.61 -13.01
N ASP A 5 6.30 -31.94 -12.76
CA ASP A 5 7.55 -32.20 -13.48
C ASP A 5 8.37 -33.31 -12.84
N CYS A 6 8.66 -33.18 -11.54
CA CYS A 6 9.57 -34.11 -10.86
C CYS A 6 8.85 -35.22 -10.09
N ASN A 7 7.57 -35.06 -9.77
CA ASN A 7 6.77 -35.97 -8.92
C ASN A 7 7.41 -36.31 -7.55
N LYS A 8 8.40 -35.53 -7.10
CA LYS A 8 9.17 -35.78 -5.87
C LYS A 8 8.83 -34.84 -4.73
N GLN A 9 8.42 -33.62 -5.04
CA GLN A 9 8.20 -32.54 -4.08
C GLN A 9 6.78 -31.98 -4.19
N GLN A 10 6.31 -31.31 -3.14
CA GLN A 10 5.03 -30.59 -3.21
C GLN A 10 5.11 -29.41 -4.18
N ALA A 11 4.03 -29.19 -4.93
CA ALA A 11 3.88 -28.03 -5.78
C ALA A 11 3.61 -26.78 -4.94
N THR A 12 4.40 -25.74 -5.17
CA THR A 12 4.30 -24.43 -4.50
C THR A 12 4.19 -23.27 -5.50
N VAL A 13 4.34 -23.56 -6.79
CA VAL A 13 4.27 -22.60 -7.89
C VAL A 13 3.21 -23.07 -8.88
N HIS A 14 2.26 -22.19 -9.23
CA HIS A 14 1.21 -22.46 -10.21
C HIS A 14 1.37 -21.54 -11.42
N LEU A 15 1.71 -22.13 -12.58
CA LEU A 15 1.90 -21.42 -13.83
C LEU A 15 0.65 -21.55 -14.69
N THR A 16 0.11 -20.41 -15.13
CA THR A 16 -0.98 -20.38 -16.10
C THR A 16 -0.43 -19.99 -17.46
N ARG A 17 -0.65 -20.82 -18.49
CA ARG A 17 -0.31 -20.53 -19.88
C ARG A 17 -1.54 -20.60 -20.76
N ILE A 18 -1.66 -19.69 -21.71
CA ILE A 18 -2.67 -19.77 -22.77
C ILE A 18 -2.00 -20.40 -23.98
N VAL A 19 -2.53 -21.54 -24.44
CA VAL A 19 -2.08 -22.24 -25.65
C VAL A 19 -3.33 -22.50 -26.48
N ASN A 20 -3.36 -22.06 -27.74
CA ASN A 20 -4.52 -22.24 -28.63
C ASN A 20 -5.86 -21.76 -28.02
N ASN A 21 -5.87 -20.58 -27.40
CA ASN A 21 -7.03 -20.03 -26.68
C ASN A 21 -7.49 -20.83 -25.44
N GLU A 22 -6.79 -21.89 -25.04
CA GLU A 22 -7.11 -22.65 -23.84
C GLU A 22 -6.17 -22.31 -22.68
N LYS A 23 -6.76 -22.16 -21.50
CA LYS A 23 -6.03 -21.91 -20.25
C LYS A 23 -5.50 -23.23 -19.69
N VAL A 24 -4.20 -23.45 -19.77
CA VAL A 24 -3.51 -24.60 -19.18
C VAL A 24 -2.83 -24.16 -17.88
N VAL A 25 -3.09 -24.87 -16.78
CA VAL A 25 -2.46 -24.61 -15.47
C VAL A 25 -1.52 -25.75 -15.11
N VAL A 26 -0.26 -25.43 -14.84
CA VAL A 26 0.79 -26.38 -14.46
C VAL A 26 1.24 -26.10 -13.03
N SER A 27 1.29 -27.13 -12.19
CA SER A 27 1.68 -27.02 -10.78
C SER A 27 3.06 -27.62 -10.53
N LEU A 28 4.02 -26.79 -10.14
CA LEU A 28 5.44 -27.12 -10.03
C LEU A 28 5.98 -26.85 -8.62
N CYS A 29 7.07 -27.54 -8.24
CA CYS A 29 7.89 -27.14 -7.09
C CYS A 29 8.82 -25.98 -7.46
N LYS A 30 9.42 -25.33 -6.45
CA LYS A 30 10.34 -24.19 -6.63
C LYS A 30 11.47 -24.50 -7.62
N ASP A 31 12.10 -25.66 -7.49
CA ASP A 31 13.26 -26.06 -8.32
C ASP A 31 12.87 -26.25 -9.78
N CYS A 32 11.73 -26.88 -10.05
CA CYS A 32 11.27 -27.13 -11.43
C CYS A 32 10.77 -25.85 -12.10
N ALA A 33 10.12 -24.96 -11.34
CA ALA A 33 9.75 -23.63 -11.83
C ALA A 33 10.99 -22.81 -12.23
N ALA A 34 12.03 -22.79 -11.39
CA ALA A 34 13.28 -22.08 -11.66
C ALA A 34 14.00 -22.64 -12.91
N LYS A 35 14.06 -23.97 -13.08
CA LYS A 35 14.63 -24.61 -14.29
C LYS A 35 13.89 -24.22 -15.57
N ARG A 36 12.61 -23.90 -15.49
CA ARG A 36 11.80 -23.39 -16.62
C ARG A 36 11.91 -21.88 -16.82
N GLY A 37 12.80 -21.19 -16.10
CA GLY A 37 12.97 -19.74 -16.18
C GLY A 37 11.91 -18.95 -15.41
N PHE A 38 11.11 -19.61 -14.58
CA PHE A 38 10.15 -18.97 -13.68
C PHE A 38 10.76 -18.84 -12.29
N HIS A 39 11.65 -17.87 -12.16
CA HIS A 39 12.17 -17.39 -10.87
C HIS A 39 11.08 -16.54 -10.19
N SER A 40 11.05 -16.55 -8.86
CA SER A 40 10.33 -15.49 -8.17
C SER A 40 10.98 -14.16 -8.55
N PRO A 41 10.23 -13.11 -8.89
CA PRO A 41 10.79 -11.78 -9.08
C PRO A 41 11.52 -11.27 -7.83
N LEU A 42 11.37 -11.95 -6.68
CA LEU A 42 12.05 -11.67 -5.42
C LEU A 42 13.34 -12.49 -5.19
N ASP A 43 13.64 -13.53 -5.98
CA ASP A 43 14.85 -14.35 -5.76
C ASP A 43 16.14 -13.58 -6.08
N ASN A 44 16.05 -12.48 -6.85
CA ASN A 44 17.15 -11.56 -7.16
C ASN A 44 16.88 -10.11 -6.72
N VAL A 45 15.84 -9.85 -5.91
CA VAL A 45 15.72 -8.55 -5.26
C VAL A 45 16.67 -8.62 -4.09
N PRO A 46 17.81 -7.89 -4.13
CA PRO A 46 18.71 -7.95 -3.03
C PRO A 46 17.94 -7.39 -1.81
N PHE A 47 18.17 -8.03 -0.67
CA PHE A 47 17.76 -7.58 0.66
C PHE A 47 17.98 -6.08 0.99
N PRO A 48 18.85 -5.29 0.30
CA PRO A 48 19.01 -3.86 0.54
C PRO A 48 17.74 -3.04 0.43
N LEU A 49 16.70 -3.40 -0.35
CA LEU A 49 15.50 -2.57 -0.35
C LEU A 49 14.79 -2.61 1.01
N ALA A 50 14.68 -3.80 1.63
CA ALA A 50 14.11 -3.93 2.96
C ALA A 50 15.00 -3.23 4.00
N GLU A 51 16.32 -3.39 3.93
CA GLU A 51 17.26 -2.71 4.84
C GLU A 51 17.30 -1.19 4.66
N ILE A 52 17.21 -0.69 3.42
CA ILE A 52 17.11 0.75 3.12
C ILE A 52 15.78 1.29 3.66
N LEU A 53 14.68 0.55 3.50
CA LEU A 53 13.38 0.92 4.05
C LEU A 53 13.42 0.94 5.58
N SER A 54 13.99 -0.10 6.19
CA SER A 54 14.21 -0.22 7.64
C SER A 54 15.05 0.94 8.17
N SER A 55 16.15 1.28 7.49
CA SER A 55 17.03 2.40 7.85
C SER A 55 16.32 3.76 7.72
N LEU A 56 15.56 3.97 6.65
CA LEU A 56 14.76 5.17 6.45
C LEU A 56 13.67 5.31 7.53
N ILE A 57 13.06 4.21 7.96
CA ILE A 57 12.06 4.21 9.03
C ILE A 57 12.72 4.48 10.39
N GLN A 58 13.87 3.86 10.68
CA GLN A 58 14.60 4.02 11.95
C GLN A 58 15.20 5.42 12.11
N GLN A 59 15.70 6.05 11.04
CA GLN A 59 16.22 7.43 11.10
C GLN A 59 15.13 8.45 11.48
N GLN A 60 13.86 8.07 11.32
CA GLN A 60 12.69 8.90 11.59
C GLN A 60 12.09 8.61 12.97
N TYR A 61 12.26 7.38 13.44
CA TYR A 61 12.06 7.01 14.84
C TYR A 61 13.29 7.36 15.67
N ASN A 62 13.57 8.66 15.82
CA ASN A 62 14.45 9.15 16.86
C ASN A 62 13.54 9.58 18.04
N PRO A 63 13.38 8.75 19.10
CA PRO A 63 12.54 9.07 20.25
C PRO A 63 13.21 10.12 21.17
N ARG A 64 13.77 11.18 20.58
CA ARG A 64 14.42 12.29 21.31
C ARG A 64 13.54 13.53 21.46
N SER A 65 12.29 13.46 21.02
CA SER A 65 11.29 14.47 21.32
C SER A 65 10.01 13.77 21.77
N GLN A 66 9.79 13.83 23.08
CA GLN A 66 8.66 13.27 23.85
C GLN A 66 8.87 11.82 24.29
N GLY A 67 9.27 11.69 25.56
CA GLY A 67 9.49 10.43 26.26
C GLY A 67 8.19 9.73 26.61
N GLU A 68 7.51 9.19 25.60
CA GLU A 68 6.58 8.10 25.78
C GLU A 68 7.23 6.86 25.17
N GLU A 69 7.60 5.89 26.02
CA GLU A 69 7.89 4.54 25.54
C GLU A 69 6.69 4.11 24.71
N LEU A 70 6.88 3.98 23.39
CA LEU A 70 5.80 3.47 22.56
C LEU A 70 5.43 2.10 23.11
N PRO A 71 4.16 1.87 23.44
CA PRO A 71 3.74 0.56 23.90
C PRO A 71 4.20 -0.45 22.86
N ASP A 72 4.72 -1.57 23.34
CA ASP A 72 5.30 -2.66 22.56
C ASP A 72 4.20 -3.27 21.69
N LEU A 73 3.85 -2.56 20.62
CA LEU A 73 2.60 -2.73 19.92
C LEU A 73 2.72 -4.04 19.16
N LYS A 74 1.92 -5.01 19.58
CA LYS A 74 1.98 -6.38 19.13
C LYS A 74 0.75 -6.71 18.31
N CYS A 75 0.96 -7.27 17.12
CA CYS A 75 -0.13 -7.73 16.28
C CYS A 75 -0.89 -8.88 16.99
N PRO A 76 -2.21 -8.78 17.19
CA PRO A 76 -2.99 -9.84 17.82
C PRO A 76 -3.09 -11.09 16.93
N GLY A 77 -2.91 -10.94 15.61
CA GLY A 77 -3.04 -12.05 14.65
C GLY A 77 -1.78 -12.90 14.47
N CYS A 78 -0.59 -12.31 14.55
CA CYS A 78 0.67 -13.04 14.35
C CYS A 78 1.71 -12.84 15.47
N GLY A 79 1.43 -11.97 16.44
CA GLY A 79 2.33 -11.69 17.54
C GLY A 79 3.55 -10.83 17.20
N MET A 80 3.70 -10.37 15.96
CA MET A 80 4.82 -9.52 15.56
C MET A 80 4.73 -8.15 16.24
N THR A 81 5.85 -7.60 16.71
CA THR A 81 5.90 -6.23 17.22
C THR A 81 6.20 -5.21 16.13
N PHE A 82 5.89 -3.93 16.37
CA PHE A 82 6.24 -2.88 15.43
C PHE A 82 7.76 -2.77 15.20
N THR A 83 8.57 -2.97 16.24
CA THR A 83 10.04 -2.98 16.14
C THR A 83 10.56 -4.12 15.27
N GLU A 84 9.93 -5.30 15.36
CA GLU A 84 10.26 -6.42 14.48
C GLU A 84 9.91 -6.11 13.02
N PHE A 85 8.78 -5.45 12.76
CA PHE A 85 8.42 -4.95 11.44
C PHE A 85 9.46 -3.96 10.90
N THR A 86 9.85 -2.95 11.69
CA THR A 86 10.81 -1.94 11.22
C THR A 86 12.21 -2.50 11.01
N ARG A 87 12.54 -3.66 11.61
CA ARG A 87 13.78 -4.38 11.31
C ARG A 87 13.65 -5.23 10.05
N GLN A 88 12.58 -6.01 9.92
CA GLN A 88 12.41 -6.99 8.84
C GLN A 88 11.86 -6.38 7.54
N GLY A 89 11.24 -5.21 7.61
CA GLY A 89 10.60 -4.52 6.49
C GLY A 89 9.36 -5.23 5.94
N ARG A 90 8.77 -6.19 6.67
CA ARG A 90 7.67 -7.05 6.20
C ARG A 90 6.62 -7.26 7.28
N PHE A 91 5.36 -7.34 6.88
CA PHE A 91 4.27 -7.72 7.79
C PHE A 91 4.18 -9.23 7.96
N GLY A 92 3.86 -9.67 9.18
CA GLY A 92 3.62 -11.08 9.48
C GLY A 92 2.26 -11.59 8.99
N CYS A 93 1.22 -10.75 8.99
CA CYS A 93 -0.11 -11.10 8.47
C CYS A 93 -0.91 -9.85 8.05
N GLY A 94 -2.11 -10.05 7.50
CA GLY A 94 -2.99 -8.95 7.07
C GLY A 94 -3.44 -8.03 8.21
N GLU A 95 -3.57 -8.54 9.43
CA GLU A 95 -4.01 -7.75 10.58
C GLU A 95 -2.96 -6.71 11.02
N CYS A 96 -1.69 -6.93 10.67
CA CYS A 96 -0.60 -5.99 10.93
C CYS A 96 -0.87 -4.60 10.33
N TYR A 97 -1.54 -4.51 9.17
CA TYR A 97 -1.88 -3.23 8.55
C TYR A 97 -2.81 -2.38 9.42
N LYS A 98 -3.74 -3.03 10.13
CA LYS A 98 -4.67 -2.34 11.02
C LYS A 98 -4.00 -2.02 12.34
N THR A 99 -3.26 -2.98 12.91
CA THR A 99 -2.59 -2.80 14.20
C THR A 99 -1.61 -1.63 14.15
N PHE A 100 -0.76 -1.57 13.12
CA PHE A 100 0.29 -0.56 13.00
C PHE A 100 -0.14 0.69 12.22
N ARG A 101 -1.44 0.87 11.97
CA ARG A 101 -1.94 1.90 11.05
C ARG A 101 -1.43 3.31 11.38
N VAL A 102 -1.46 3.68 12.66
CA VAL A 102 -1.05 5.01 13.12
C VAL A 102 0.43 5.26 12.84
N GLN A 103 1.29 4.28 13.11
CA GLN A 103 2.73 4.39 12.86
C GLN A 103 3.07 4.28 11.36
N LEU A 104 2.28 3.55 10.58
CA LEU A 104 2.46 3.39 9.14
C LEU A 104 2.05 4.61 8.33
N GLU A 105 1.09 5.41 8.81
CA GLU A 105 0.57 6.56 8.08
C GLU A 105 1.66 7.54 7.59
N PRO A 106 2.58 8.04 8.44
CA PRO A 106 3.65 8.93 8.00
C PRO A 106 4.64 8.24 7.06
N ILE A 107 4.89 6.94 7.25
CA ILE A 107 5.78 6.14 6.40
C ILE A 107 5.20 6.02 5.00
N MET A 108 3.90 5.69 4.89
CA MET A 108 3.20 5.55 3.62
C MET A 108 3.11 6.88 2.86
N ARG A 109 2.80 8.00 3.55
CA ARG A 109 2.81 9.33 2.90
C ARG A 109 4.16 9.68 2.31
N ARG A 110 5.27 9.29 2.97
CA ARG A 110 6.62 9.58 2.45
C ARG A 110 6.99 8.70 1.26
N ILE A 111 6.65 7.41 1.29
CA ILE A 111 7.01 6.47 0.22
C ILE A 111 6.10 6.62 -1.00
N HIS A 112 4.78 6.74 -0.77
CA HIS A 112 3.75 6.71 -1.81
C HIS A 112 3.11 8.07 -2.09
N GLY A 113 3.47 9.13 -1.37
CA GLY A 113 2.85 10.45 -1.48
C GLY A 113 1.52 10.58 -0.73
N SER A 114 0.81 9.47 -0.50
CA SER A 114 -0.41 9.42 0.31
C SER A 114 -0.44 8.17 1.20
N SER A 115 -1.19 8.25 2.30
CA SER A 115 -1.50 7.09 3.15
C SER A 115 -2.74 6.32 2.70
N MET A 116 -3.39 6.74 1.60
CA MET A 116 -4.64 6.19 1.11
C MET A 116 -4.58 5.91 -0.38
N HIS A 117 -4.71 4.65 -0.75
CA HIS A 117 -4.82 4.26 -2.15
C HIS A 117 -6.21 4.62 -2.67
N LYS A 118 -6.29 5.58 -3.60
CA LYS A 118 -7.54 6.00 -4.25
C LYS A 118 -7.88 5.20 -5.53
N GLY A 119 -7.18 4.08 -5.79
CA GLY A 119 -7.39 3.22 -6.95
C GLY A 119 -6.46 3.54 -8.13
N LYS A 120 -6.50 2.69 -9.16
CA LYS A 120 -5.75 2.85 -10.42
C LYS A 120 -6.76 3.18 -11.52
N LEU A 121 -6.77 4.42 -12.01
CA LEU A 121 -7.63 4.80 -13.12
C LEU A 121 -7.01 4.35 -14.46
N PRO A 122 -7.80 3.77 -15.39
CA PRO A 122 -7.29 3.33 -16.68
C PRO A 122 -6.73 4.51 -17.50
N VAL A 123 -5.59 4.25 -18.14
CA VAL A 123 -4.80 5.21 -18.93
C VAL A 123 -5.55 5.54 -20.22
N GLY A 124 -6.52 6.45 -20.13
CA GLY A 124 -7.32 6.93 -21.25
C GLY A 124 -7.92 8.32 -21.00
N GLU A 125 -8.09 8.70 -19.74
CA GLU A 125 -8.60 10.02 -19.36
C GLU A 125 -7.50 10.85 -18.69
N ALA A 126 -6.65 11.48 -19.50
CA ALA A 126 -5.63 12.43 -19.06
C ALA A 126 -6.21 13.70 -18.36
N ALA A 127 -7.54 13.81 -18.24
CA ALA A 127 -8.24 14.93 -17.64
C ALA A 127 -8.22 14.93 -16.09
N GLU A 128 -7.88 13.82 -15.43
CA GLU A 128 -8.15 13.65 -13.99
C GLU A 128 -6.95 13.79 -13.03
N THR A 129 -5.80 14.32 -13.48
CA THR A 129 -4.77 14.80 -12.53
C THR A 129 -5.14 16.13 -11.85
N LEU A 130 -6.09 16.86 -12.42
CA LEU A 130 -6.67 18.09 -11.90
C LEU A 130 -7.52 17.88 -10.63
N PRO A 131 -8.43 16.89 -10.56
CA PRO A 131 -9.31 16.74 -9.40
C PRO A 131 -8.61 16.37 -8.10
N ILE A 132 -7.51 15.60 -8.13
CA ILE A 132 -6.76 15.26 -6.91
C ILE A 132 -6.11 16.52 -6.33
N LYS A 133 -5.50 17.35 -7.18
CA LYS A 133 -4.88 18.61 -6.76
C LYS A 133 -5.91 19.60 -6.23
N GLU A 134 -7.10 19.61 -6.81
CA GLU A 134 -8.18 20.50 -6.38
C GLU A 134 -8.79 20.07 -5.04
N GLU A 135 -8.95 18.77 -4.80
CA GLU A 135 -9.35 18.23 -3.49
C GLU A 135 -8.34 18.64 -2.40
N GLU A 136 -7.04 18.43 -2.66
CA GLU A 136 -5.96 18.80 -1.73
C GLU A 136 -5.91 20.31 -1.47
N ARG A 137 -6.15 21.13 -2.50
CA ARG A 137 -6.24 22.59 -2.37
C ARG A 137 -7.39 23.00 -1.46
N LEU A 138 -8.59 22.46 -1.68
CA LEU A 138 -9.78 22.75 -0.89
C LEU A 138 -9.62 22.30 0.57
N GLU A 139 -9.02 21.13 0.81
CA GLU A 139 -8.70 20.65 2.17
C GLU A 139 -7.69 21.56 2.88
N SER A 140 -6.65 22.03 2.17
CA SER A 140 -5.67 22.96 2.71
C SER A 140 -6.27 24.33 3.05
N GLU A 141 -7.12 24.87 2.17
CA GLU A 141 -7.79 26.15 2.39
C GLU A 141 -8.80 26.08 3.53
N LEU A 142 -9.54 24.98 3.64
CA LEU A 142 -10.47 24.75 4.75
C LEU A 142 -9.72 24.78 6.08
N LYS A 143 -8.58 24.08 6.16
CA LYS A 143 -7.75 24.07 7.37
C LYS A 143 -7.27 25.48 7.73
N LYS A 144 -6.79 26.25 6.75
CA LYS A 144 -6.35 27.65 6.99
C LYS A 144 -7.49 28.55 7.47
N ALA A 145 -8.70 28.38 6.95
CA ALA A 145 -9.86 29.15 7.37
C ALA A 145 -10.26 28.83 8.83
N ILE A 146 -10.20 27.54 9.21
CA ILE A 146 -10.43 27.11 10.60
C ILE A 146 -9.35 27.66 11.53
N ASP A 147 -8.07 27.52 11.17
CA ASP A 147 -6.93 27.98 11.96
C ASP A 147 -6.93 29.53 12.11
N GLY A 148 -7.52 30.24 11.16
CA GLY A 148 -7.71 31.70 11.17
C GLY A 148 -9.05 32.17 11.75
N GLU A 149 -9.86 31.27 12.32
CA GLU A 149 -11.19 31.56 12.90
C GLU A 149 -12.20 32.19 11.92
N ASP A 150 -11.99 32.03 10.61
CA ASP A 150 -12.90 32.48 9.55
C ASP A 150 -13.95 31.38 9.28
N PHE A 151 -14.92 31.28 10.19
CA PHE A 151 -15.92 30.20 10.19
C PHE A 151 -16.91 30.27 9.02
N GLU A 152 -17.20 31.46 8.49
CA GLU A 152 -18.04 31.61 7.30
C GLU A 152 -17.35 31.01 6.08
N ARG A 153 -16.08 31.38 5.86
CA ARG A 153 -15.27 30.82 4.78
C ARG A 153 -15.04 29.31 4.95
N ALA A 154 -14.86 28.85 6.19
CA ALA A 154 -14.73 27.42 6.47
C ALA A 154 -16.02 26.64 6.11
N ALA A 155 -17.20 27.20 6.39
CA ALA A 155 -18.47 26.60 5.99
C ALA A 155 -18.60 26.49 4.46
N ASP A 156 -18.29 27.57 3.74
CA ASP A 156 -18.29 27.58 2.27
C ASP A 156 -17.33 26.56 1.66
N LEU A 157 -16.11 26.49 2.19
CA LEU A 157 -15.09 25.55 1.72
C LEU A 157 -15.46 24.09 2.02
N ARG A 158 -16.09 23.84 3.18
CA ARG A 158 -16.60 22.51 3.54
C ARG A 158 -17.68 22.07 2.55
N ASP A 159 -18.62 22.95 2.24
CA ASP A 159 -19.73 22.61 1.35
C ASP A 159 -19.25 22.42 -0.10
N LYS A 160 -18.27 23.24 -0.55
CA LYS A 160 -17.56 23.04 -1.83
C LYS A 160 -16.83 21.71 -1.89
N LEU A 161 -16.09 21.36 -0.84
CA LEU A 161 -15.35 20.09 -0.76
C LEU A 161 -16.31 18.89 -0.80
N LYS A 162 -17.46 19.00 -0.14
CA LYS A 162 -18.51 17.97 -0.17
C LYS A 162 -19.08 17.80 -1.57
N ALA A 163 -19.51 18.88 -2.21
CA ALA A 163 -20.04 18.85 -3.58
C ALA A 163 -19.01 18.32 -4.59
N PHE A 164 -17.74 18.70 -4.42
CA PHE A 164 -16.64 18.21 -5.23
C PHE A 164 -16.45 16.69 -5.09
N LYS A 165 -16.43 16.17 -3.85
CA LYS A 165 -16.35 14.72 -3.58
C LYS A 165 -17.56 13.95 -4.11
N GLU A 166 -18.76 14.52 -4.01
CA GLU A 166 -19.97 13.93 -4.58
C GLU A 166 -19.92 13.87 -6.11
N SER A 167 -19.39 14.92 -6.77
CA SER A 167 -19.22 14.94 -8.23
C SER A 167 -18.25 13.89 -8.75
N LEU A 168 -17.24 13.51 -7.96
CA LEU A 168 -16.30 12.44 -8.27
C LEU A 168 -16.90 11.03 -8.11
N LEU A 169 -17.93 10.89 -7.25
CA LEU A 169 -18.57 9.62 -6.93
C LEU A 169 -19.80 9.34 -7.80
N ALA A 170 -20.32 10.35 -8.53
CA ALA A 170 -21.45 10.19 -9.42
C ALA A 170 -21.06 9.33 -10.65
N PRO A 171 -21.82 8.28 -10.99
CA PRO A 171 -21.56 7.52 -12.21
C PRO A 171 -21.76 8.45 -13.41
N LYS A 172 -20.69 8.72 -14.17
CA LYS A 172 -20.81 9.28 -15.52
C LYS A 172 -21.65 8.28 -16.31
N GLY A 173 -22.92 8.59 -16.53
CA GLY A 173 -23.84 7.80 -17.34
C GLY A 173 -23.20 7.59 -18.71
N GLY A 174 -22.91 6.33 -19.03
CA GLY A 174 -22.36 5.95 -20.32
C GLY A 174 -23.37 6.28 -21.42
N ASN A 175 -22.87 6.89 -22.49
CA ASN A 175 -23.50 6.92 -23.80
C ASN A 175 -22.54 6.22 -24.76
#